data_AF-A0A524KUN0-F1
#
_entry.id   AF-A0A524KUN0-F1
#
_cell.length_a   1.000
_cell.length_b   1.000
_cell.length_c   1.000
_cell.angle_alpha   90.00
_cell.angle_beta   90.00
_cell.angle_gamma   90.00
#
_symmetry.space_group_name_H-M   'P 1'
#
loop_
_entity.id
_entity.type
_entity.pdbx_description
1 polymer ?
#
loop_
_entity_poly.entity_id
_entity_poly.type
_entity_poly.pdbx_seq_one_letter_code
_entity_poly.pdbx_strand_id
1 'polypeptide(L)' 'MKNVAVLMAGGRGQRFWPHSRFDTPKQLLSITGGNSMIRETINR' A
#
# COMPACT_ATOMS: atom_id res chain seq x y z
N MET A 1 -12.39 26.47 3.83
CA MET A 1 -12.94 25.10 4.02
C MET A 1 -11.79 24.15 4.26
N LYS A 2 -11.96 23.12 5.10
CA LYS A 2 -10.89 22.15 5.40
C LYS A 2 -10.95 21.01 4.38
N ASN A 3 -9.85 20.79 3.67
CA ASN A 3 -9.73 19.66 2.74
C ASN A 3 -9.24 18.43 3.51
N VAL A 4 -9.91 17.30 3.32
CA VAL A 4 -9.58 16.02 3.96
C VAL A 4 -9.50 14.96 2.88
N ALA A 5 -8.45 14.15 2.91
CA ALA A 5 -8.28 12.98 2.07
C ALA A 5 -8.27 11.72 2.91
N VAL A 6 -8.85 10.63 2.38
CA VAL A 6 -8.89 9.32 3.04
C VAL A 6 -8.25 8.29 2.11
N LEU A 7 -7.28 7.55 2.63
CA LEU A 7 -6.57 6.49 1.92
C LEU A 7 -7.15 5.13 2.34
N MET A 8 -7.88 4.48 1.43
CA MET A 8 -8.40 3.13 1.69
C MET A 8 -7.32 2.08 1.40
N ALA A 9 -6.76 1.49 2.46
CA ALA A 9 -5.70 0.48 2.37
C ALA A 9 -6.20 -0.96 2.57
N GLY A 10 -7.22 -1.37 1.80
CA GLY A 10 -7.86 -2.71 1.92
C GLY A 10 -7.37 -3.76 0.89
N GLY A 11 -7.68 -5.03 1.18
CA GLY A 11 -7.44 -6.19 0.29
C GLY A 11 -6.15 -6.95 0.59
N ARG A 12 -6.24 -8.30 0.66
CA ARG A 12 -5.15 -9.21 1.10
C ARG A 12 -3.94 -9.31 0.16
N GLY A 13 -4.04 -8.85 -1.08
CA GLY A 13 -2.92 -8.90 -2.02
C GLY A 13 -2.51 -10.31 -2.46
N GLN A 14 -3.42 -11.29 -2.53
CA GLN A 14 -3.10 -12.71 -2.81
C GLN A 14 -2.30 -12.93 -4.11
N ARG A 15 -2.51 -12.10 -5.14
CA ARG A 15 -1.74 -12.15 -6.40
C ARG A 15 -0.26 -11.77 -6.27
N PHE A 16 0.11 -11.14 -5.16
CA PHE A 16 1.49 -10.79 -4.83
C PHE A 16 2.14 -11.81 -3.89
N TRP A 17 1.53 -12.98 -3.67
CA TRP A 17 2.21 -14.09 -3.00
C TRP A 17 3.44 -14.51 -3.84
N PRO A 18 4.62 -14.78 -3.24
CA PRO A 18 4.89 -14.95 -1.82
C PRO A 18 5.28 -13.67 -1.07
N HIS A 19 5.19 -12.48 -1.66
CA HIS A 19 5.57 -11.25 -0.98
C HIS A 19 4.46 -10.68 -0.10
N SER A 20 3.20 -10.71 -0.54
CA SER A 20 2.06 -10.30 0.30
C SER A 20 1.72 -11.40 1.30
N ARG A 21 1.62 -11.04 2.58
CA ARG A 21 1.24 -11.91 3.70
C ARG A 21 0.15 -11.25 4.54
N PHE A 22 -0.31 -11.96 5.56
CA PHE A 22 -1.32 -11.43 6.47
C PHE A 22 -0.79 -10.22 7.27
N ASP A 23 0.45 -10.33 7.74
CA ASP A 23 1.17 -9.27 8.45
C ASP A 23 1.72 -8.18 7.51
N THR A 24 2.00 -8.54 6.26
CA THR A 24 2.58 -7.65 5.25
C THR A 24 1.70 -7.59 4.00
N PRO A 25 0.56 -6.87 4.04
CA PRO A 25 -0.34 -6.77 2.89
C PRO A 25 0.26 -5.89 1.78
N LYS A 26 -0.32 -5.98 0.57
CA LYS A 26 0.23 -5.35 -0.65
C LYS A 26 0.64 -3.88 -0.51
N GLN A 27 -0.08 -3.10 0.28
CA GLN A 27 0.15 -1.66 0.45
C GLN A 27 1.49 -1.36 1.13
N LEU A 28 2.02 -2.32 1.90
CA LEU A 28 3.32 -2.22 2.56
C LEU A 28 4.48 -2.69 1.68
N LEU A 29 4.19 -3.35 0.54
CA LEU A 29 5.23 -3.84 -0.36
C LEU A 29 5.84 -2.71 -1.18
N SER A 30 7.14 -2.82 -1.45
CA SER A 30 7.83 -2.01 -2.44
C SER A 30 7.93 -2.78 -3.76
N ILE A 31 6.89 -2.67 -4.60
CA ILE A 31 6.80 -3.42 -5.86
C ILE A 31 7.62 -2.75 -6.97
N THR A 32 7.64 -1.43 -6.97
CA THR A 32 8.34 -0.56 -7.93
C THR A 32 9.79 -0.25 -7.52
N GLY A 33 10.22 -0.72 -6.34
CA GLY A 33 11.52 -0.39 -5.75
C GLY A 33 11.50 0.96 -5.02
N GLY A 34 12.22 1.05 -3.90
CA GLY A 34 12.30 2.25 -3.07
C GLY A 34 11.28 2.25 -1.93
N ASN A 35 10.12 2.88 -2.14
CA ASN A 35 9.11 3.08 -1.08
C ASN A 35 8.01 2.01 -1.12
N SER A 36 7.27 1.86 -0.02
CA SER A 36 6.04 1.07 -0.02
C SER A 36 4.94 1.77 -0.83
N MET A 37 4.01 1.01 -1.41
CA MET A 37 2.90 1.58 -2.19
C MET A 37 2.13 2.66 -1.41
N ILE A 38 1.91 2.47 -0.11
CA ILE A 38 1.20 3.44 0.72
C ILE A 38 1.98 4.75 0.88
N ARG A 39 3.31 4.68 1.03
CA ARG A 39 4.16 5.87 1.10
C ARG A 39 4.21 6.59 -0.25
N GLU A 40 4.28 5.85 -1.35
CA GLU A 40 4.16 6.44 -2.69
C GLU A 40 2.81 7.15 -2.88
N THR A 41 1.72 6.62 -2.32
CA THR A 41 0.39 7.23 -2.46
C THR A 41 0.25 8.50 -1.61
N ILE A 42 0.90 8.57 -0.44
CA ILE A 42 0.94 9.78 0.40
C ILE A 42 1.75 10.90 -0.27
N ASN A 43 2.77 10.56 -1.04
CA ASN A 43 3.68 11.53 -1.68
C ASN A 43 3.17 12.07 -3.03
N ARG A 44 1.99 11.63 -3.50
CA ARG A 44 1.35 12.11 -4.75
C ARG A 44 0.25 13.12 -4.41
#